data_AF-G2NLK2-F1
#
_entry.id   AF-G2NLK2-F1
#
_cell.length_a   1.000
_cell.length_b   1.000
_cell.length_c   1.000
_cell.angle_alpha   90.00
_cell.angle_beta   90.00
_cell.angle_gamma   90.00
#
_symmetry.space_group_name_H-M   'P 1'
#
loop_
_entity.id
_entity.type
_entity.pdbx_description
1 polymer ?
#
loop_
_entity_poly.entity_id
_entity_poly.type
_entity_poly.pdbx_seq_one_letter_code
_entity_poly.pdbx_strand_id
1 'polypeptide(L)'
;MTRPRPRPAAIGAVGAALLALATAACGSFGPADKEEVCKGFDELNVQFVQGNGVIGNPLFRKAEEMADLADRYEGTPDLSEDAEGLHEVADADSMTGQDLADNTTRIAELCGRPVGFGTGFGF
;
A
#
# COMPACT_ATOMS: atom_id res chain seq x y z
N MET A 1 51.58 -40.32 -5.77
CA MET A 1 51.42 -38.90 -6.17
C MET A 1 50.69 -38.18 -5.06
N THR A 2 51.16 -36.98 -4.68
CA THR A 2 51.05 -36.41 -3.32
C THR A 2 50.39 -35.02 -3.38
N ARG A 3 49.21 -34.85 -2.73
CA ARG A 3 48.54 -33.61 -2.18
C ARG A 3 48.33 -32.36 -3.09
N PRO A 4 47.41 -31.42 -2.78
CA PRO A 4 46.88 -31.07 -1.44
C PRO A 4 45.35 -30.95 -1.30
N ARG A 5 44.90 -31.13 -0.04
CA ARG A 5 43.59 -30.65 0.45
C ARG A 5 43.71 -29.16 0.78
N PRO A 6 42.77 -28.29 0.37
CA PRO A 6 42.68 -26.96 0.95
C PRO A 6 42.07 -27.04 2.35
N ARG A 7 42.76 -26.42 3.31
CA ARG A 7 42.30 -26.14 4.68
C ARG A 7 41.50 -24.84 4.71
N PRO A 8 40.64 -24.64 5.74
CA PRO A 8 39.67 -23.56 5.78
C PRO A 8 40.35 -22.21 6.03
N ALA A 9 39.91 -21.19 5.31
CA ALA A 9 40.19 -19.79 5.61
C ALA A 9 38.85 -19.07 5.73
N ALA A 10 38.53 -18.70 6.97
CA ALA A 10 37.44 -17.80 7.30
C ALA A 10 37.61 -16.48 6.53
N ILE A 11 36.57 -16.04 5.83
CA ILE A 11 36.45 -14.67 5.35
C ILE A 11 34.99 -14.24 5.53
N GLY A 12 34.79 -13.27 6.41
CA GLY A 12 33.75 -12.26 6.26
C GLY A 12 32.37 -12.61 6.78
N ALA A 13 32.11 -12.29 8.04
CA ALA A 13 30.79 -11.81 8.42
C ALA A 13 30.50 -10.52 7.63
N VAL A 14 29.61 -10.62 6.65
CA VAL A 14 28.89 -9.51 6.02
C VAL A 14 27.49 -10.08 5.85
N GLY A 15 26.59 -9.80 6.78
CA GLY A 15 25.76 -8.60 6.69
C GLY A 15 24.39 -9.07 6.18
N ALA A 16 23.38 -8.92 7.01
CA ALA A 16 22.00 -9.34 6.77
C ALA A 16 21.51 -8.93 5.38
N ALA A 17 21.33 -9.91 4.48
CA ALA A 17 20.76 -9.66 3.15
C ALA A 17 20.25 -10.95 2.49
N LEU A 18 19.53 -11.80 3.22
CA LEU A 18 18.91 -13.00 2.63
C LEU A 18 17.63 -13.35 3.39
N LEU A 19 16.52 -12.70 3.02
CA LEU A 19 15.10 -13.06 3.25
C LEU A 19 14.31 -11.79 2.85
N ALA A 20 13.54 -11.69 1.77
CA ALA A 20 12.96 -12.68 0.88
C ALA A 20 12.79 -12.03 -0.51
N LEU A 21 13.38 -12.64 -1.54
CA LEU A 21 13.22 -12.27 -2.95
C LEU A 21 12.32 -13.31 -3.66
N ALA A 22 11.23 -13.69 -3.00
CA ALA A 22 10.36 -14.77 -3.45
C ALA A 22 8.89 -14.41 -3.27
N THR A 23 8.28 -13.75 -4.27
CA THR A 23 6.81 -13.76 -4.49
C THR A 23 6.33 -13.09 -5.79
N ALA A 24 7.16 -12.84 -6.81
CA ALA A 24 6.66 -12.28 -8.08
C ALA A 24 5.84 -13.25 -8.98
N ALA A 25 5.42 -14.43 -8.50
CA ALA A 25 4.72 -15.40 -9.35
C ALA A 25 3.79 -16.40 -8.64
N CYS A 26 3.18 -16.06 -7.50
CA CYS A 26 2.20 -16.97 -6.86
C CYS A 26 1.04 -16.21 -6.22
N GLY A 27 0.06 -15.78 -7.04
CA GLY A 27 -1.22 -15.24 -6.59
C GLY A 27 -1.14 -13.90 -5.86
N SER A 28 -2.01 -12.97 -6.20
CA SER A 28 -2.15 -11.68 -5.51
C SER A 28 -2.77 -11.82 -4.09
N PHE A 29 -2.36 -12.83 -3.33
CA PHE A 29 -2.86 -13.23 -2.00
C PHE A 29 -1.73 -13.24 -0.95
N GLY A 30 -0.68 -12.45 -1.15
CA GLY A 30 0.36 -12.20 -0.15
C GLY A 30 0.08 -10.93 0.67
N PRO A 31 0.76 -10.75 1.82
CA PRO A 31 0.73 -9.49 2.56
C PRO A 31 1.18 -8.35 1.63
N ALA A 32 0.50 -7.21 1.71
CA ALA A 32 0.84 -6.04 0.94
C ALA A 32 2.05 -5.36 1.59
N ASP A 33 3.07 -5.04 0.79
CA ASP A 33 4.19 -4.25 1.25
C ASP A 33 3.84 -2.75 1.28
N LYS A 34 4.58 -1.98 2.09
CA LYS A 34 4.43 -0.51 2.17
C LYS A 34 4.41 0.17 0.80
N GLU A 35 5.24 -0.30 -0.13
CA GLU A 35 5.33 0.27 -1.48
C GLU A 35 4.03 0.07 -2.27
N GLU A 36 3.38 -1.09 -2.15
CA GLU A 36 2.10 -1.36 -2.81
C GLU A 36 0.97 -0.51 -2.22
N VAL A 37 0.92 -0.40 -0.88
CA VAL A 37 -0.04 0.46 -0.17
C VAL A 37 0.10 1.92 -0.63
N CYS A 38 1.33 2.44 -0.66
CA CYS A 38 1.55 3.83 -1.05
C CYS A 38 1.27 4.09 -2.54
N LYS A 39 1.52 3.10 -3.40
CA LYS A 39 1.15 3.19 -4.81
C LYS A 39 -0.37 3.16 -4.99
N GLY A 40 -1.09 2.31 -4.25
CA GLY A 40 -2.56 2.27 -4.25
C GLY A 40 -3.15 3.61 -3.83
N PHE A 41 -2.60 4.22 -2.76
CA PHE A 41 -3.02 5.53 -2.27
C PHE A 41 -2.81 6.65 -3.31
N ASP A 42 -1.70 6.61 -4.05
CA ASP A 42 -1.47 7.55 -5.15
C ASP A 42 -2.49 7.37 -6.28
N GLU A 43 -2.75 6.13 -6.67
CA GLU A 43 -3.73 5.84 -7.72
C GLU A 43 -5.14 6.30 -7.31
N LEU A 44 -5.51 6.12 -6.04
CA LEU A 44 -6.77 6.63 -5.47
C LEU A 44 -6.83 8.17 -5.53
N ASN A 45 -5.78 8.88 -5.09
CA ASN A 45 -5.70 10.34 -5.18
C ASN A 45 -5.79 10.85 -6.62
N VAL A 46 -5.05 10.21 -7.52
CA VAL A 46 -5.04 10.57 -8.94
C VAL A 46 -6.43 10.39 -9.56
N GLN A 47 -7.14 9.32 -9.21
CA GLN A 47 -8.50 9.08 -9.70
C GLN A 47 -9.49 10.08 -9.13
N PHE A 48 -9.36 10.44 -7.85
CA PHE A 48 -10.17 11.47 -7.22
C PHE A 48 -10.01 12.84 -7.91
N VAL A 49 -8.77 13.26 -8.18
CA VAL A 49 -8.46 14.54 -8.84
C VAL A 49 -8.90 14.52 -10.31
N GLN A 50 -8.58 13.46 -11.06
CA GLN A 50 -8.97 13.34 -12.48
C GLN A 50 -10.48 13.22 -12.68
N GLY A 51 -11.20 12.71 -11.68
CA GLY A 51 -12.65 12.66 -11.68
C GLY A 51 -13.31 14.05 -11.81
N ASN A 52 -12.59 15.16 -11.59
CA ASN A 52 -13.13 16.52 -11.61
C ASN A 52 -14.41 16.67 -10.76
N GLY A 53 -14.46 15.98 -9.61
CA GLY A 53 -15.64 15.94 -8.74
C GLY A 53 -16.70 14.91 -9.11
N VAL A 54 -16.50 14.12 -10.18
CA VAL A 54 -17.33 12.96 -10.50
C VAL A 54 -16.88 11.78 -9.65
N ILE A 55 -17.53 11.65 -8.49
CA ILE A 55 -17.44 10.45 -7.65
C ILE A 55 -18.40 9.42 -8.26
N GLY A 56 -17.84 8.31 -8.75
CA GLY A 56 -18.57 7.26 -9.46
C GLY A 56 -17.76 5.96 -9.47
N ASN A 57 -18.32 4.91 -10.08
CA ASN A 57 -17.78 3.54 -10.04
C ASN A 57 -16.24 3.39 -10.10
N PRO A 58 -15.50 4.15 -10.94
CA PRO A 58 -14.04 4.06 -10.98
C PRO A 58 -13.36 4.42 -9.65
N LEU A 59 -13.90 5.39 -8.91
CA LEU A 59 -13.39 5.82 -7.61
C LEU A 59 -13.77 4.82 -6.51
N PHE A 60 -15.01 4.33 -6.49
CA PHE A 60 -15.45 3.26 -5.57
C PHE A 60 -14.56 2.02 -5.71
N ARG A 61 -14.31 1.58 -6.95
CA ARG A 61 -13.42 0.45 -7.22
C ARG A 61 -11.99 0.70 -6.72
N LYS A 62 -11.49 1.94 -6.82
CA LYS A 62 -10.15 2.28 -6.33
C LYS A 62 -10.08 2.37 -4.81
N ALA A 63 -11.17 2.74 -4.15
CA ALA A 63 -11.28 2.67 -2.71
C ALA A 63 -11.32 1.21 -2.23
N GLU A 64 -12.05 0.33 -2.92
CA GLU A 64 -12.06 -1.12 -2.67
C GLU A 64 -10.65 -1.73 -2.86
N GLU A 65 -9.99 -1.43 -3.97
CA GLU A 65 -8.60 -1.87 -4.21
C GLU A 65 -7.63 -1.35 -3.12
N MET A 66 -7.87 -0.17 -2.57
CA MET A 66 -7.09 0.38 -1.45
C MET A 66 -7.41 -0.32 -0.13
N ALA A 67 -8.67 -0.63 0.13
CA ALA A 67 -9.10 -1.43 1.28
C ALA A 67 -8.39 -2.79 1.29
N ASP A 68 -8.38 -3.49 0.15
CA ASP A 68 -7.72 -4.79 0.00
C ASP A 68 -6.19 -4.73 0.21
N LEU A 69 -5.57 -3.60 -0.10
CA LEU A 69 -4.15 -3.37 0.14
C LEU A 69 -3.87 -3.06 1.60
N ALA A 70 -4.72 -2.24 2.23
CA ALA A 70 -4.60 -1.87 3.62
C ALA A 70 -4.87 -3.06 4.55
N ASP A 71 -5.87 -3.90 4.25
CA ASP A 71 -6.21 -5.11 5.01
C ASP A 71 -5.06 -6.13 5.00
N ARG A 72 -4.35 -6.23 3.88
CA ARG A 72 -3.20 -7.14 3.73
C ARG A 72 -1.89 -6.56 4.27
N TYR A 73 -1.85 -5.31 4.73
CA TYR A 73 -0.63 -4.70 5.25
C TYR A 73 -0.41 -5.05 6.72
N GLU A 74 0.56 -5.95 6.98
CA GLU A 74 0.90 -6.39 8.34
C GLU A 74 1.95 -5.49 9.05
N GLY A 75 2.22 -4.30 8.51
CA GLY A 75 3.27 -3.40 8.99
C GLY A 75 2.82 -2.45 10.11
N THR A 76 3.67 -1.46 10.41
CA THR A 76 3.34 -0.38 11.37
C THR A 76 3.29 0.97 10.64
N PRO A 77 2.28 1.84 10.89
CA PRO A 77 1.11 1.62 11.76
C PRO A 77 0.15 0.55 11.21
N ASP A 78 -0.69 0.00 12.08
CA ASP A 78 -1.79 -0.88 11.67
C ASP A 78 -2.81 -0.09 10.84
N LEU A 79 -3.20 -0.67 9.70
CA LEU A 79 -4.13 -0.07 8.74
C LEU A 79 -5.48 -0.78 8.68
N SER A 80 -5.75 -1.72 9.59
CA SER A 80 -6.95 -2.56 9.55
C SER A 80 -8.22 -1.71 9.72
N GLU A 81 -8.17 -0.69 10.57
CA GLU A 81 -9.28 0.26 10.76
C GLU A 81 -9.54 1.11 9.49
N ASP A 82 -8.48 1.63 8.85
CA ASP A 82 -8.58 2.36 7.58
C ASP A 82 -9.13 1.45 6.47
N ALA A 83 -8.74 0.17 6.45
CA ALA A 83 -9.21 -0.82 5.49
C ALA A 83 -10.72 -1.10 5.63
N GLU A 84 -11.19 -1.32 6.85
CA GLU A 84 -12.61 -1.56 7.14
C GLU A 84 -13.47 -0.36 6.72
N GLY A 85 -13.03 0.86 7.07
CA GLY A 85 -13.69 2.08 6.66
C GLY A 85 -13.69 2.31 5.16
N LEU A 86 -12.59 1.99 4.46
CA LEU A 86 -12.53 2.06 2.99
C LEU A 86 -13.48 1.05 2.33
N HIS A 87 -13.63 -0.15 2.87
CA HIS A 87 -14.62 -1.12 2.39
C HIS A 87 -16.05 -0.57 2.54
N GLU A 88 -16.39 -0.01 3.70
CA GLU A 88 -17.72 0.57 3.93
C GLU A 88 -18.02 1.72 2.96
N VAL A 89 -17.05 2.59 2.72
CA VAL A 89 -17.21 3.72 1.78
C VAL A 89 -17.25 3.24 0.32
N ALA A 90 -16.52 2.18 -0.02
CA ALA A 90 -16.56 1.58 -1.37
C ALA A 90 -17.89 0.91 -1.69
N ASP A 91 -18.55 0.32 -0.69
CA ASP A 91 -19.87 -0.32 -0.82
C ASP A 91 -21.05 0.67 -0.69
N ALA A 92 -20.79 1.90 -0.25
CA ALA A 92 -21.82 2.92 -0.09
C ALA A 92 -22.43 3.37 -1.44
N ASP A 93 -23.73 3.72 -1.42
CA ASP A 93 -24.42 4.30 -2.60
C ASP A 93 -23.81 5.65 -3.06
N SER A 94 -23.10 6.33 -2.15
CA SER A 94 -22.42 7.59 -2.39
C SER A 94 -21.18 7.70 -1.52
N MET A 95 -20.13 8.31 -2.06
CA MET A 95 -18.87 8.57 -1.38
C MET A 95 -18.55 10.05 -1.50
N THR A 96 -18.01 10.63 -0.43
CA THR A 96 -17.48 11.98 -0.46
C THR A 96 -15.95 11.96 -0.37
N GLY A 97 -15.34 13.04 -0.81
CA GLY A 97 -13.91 13.23 -0.62
C GLY A 97 -13.50 13.30 0.86
N GLN A 98 -14.41 13.70 1.76
CA GLN A 98 -14.13 13.68 3.19
C GLN A 98 -14.12 12.23 3.73
N ASP A 99 -15.04 11.38 3.26
CA ASP A 99 -15.05 9.95 3.65
C ASP A 99 -13.75 9.26 3.24
N LEU A 100 -13.23 9.55 2.05
CA LEU A 100 -11.92 9.06 1.62
C LEU A 100 -10.79 9.62 2.47
N ALA A 101 -10.85 10.89 2.86
CA ALA A 101 -9.82 11.52 3.68
C ALA A 101 -9.74 10.87 5.07
N ASP A 102 -10.89 10.70 5.71
CA ASP A 102 -10.99 10.15 7.05
C ASP A 102 -10.49 8.70 7.09
N ASN A 103 -10.81 7.90 6.07
CA ASN A 103 -10.43 6.48 5.98
C ASN A 103 -9.09 6.22 5.28
N THR A 104 -8.31 7.27 4.98
CA THR A 104 -6.94 7.10 4.43
C THR A 104 -5.89 7.88 5.19
N THR A 105 -6.23 8.45 6.35
CA THR A 105 -5.32 9.30 7.11
C THR A 105 -4.07 8.55 7.53
N ARG A 106 -4.19 7.33 8.07
CA ARG A 106 -2.99 6.57 8.52
C ARG A 106 -2.18 6.06 7.35
N ILE A 107 -2.84 5.72 6.24
CA ILE A 107 -2.19 5.36 4.97
C ILE A 107 -1.35 6.55 4.47
N ALA A 108 -1.91 7.75 4.50
CA ALA A 108 -1.22 8.97 4.08
C ALA A 108 -0.02 9.29 4.99
N GLU A 109 -0.16 9.13 6.30
CA GLU A 109 0.93 9.27 7.27
C GLU A 109 2.05 8.23 7.03
N LEU A 110 1.69 6.96 6.82
CA LEU A 110 2.63 5.89 6.48
C LEU A 110 3.44 6.24 5.22
N CYS A 111 2.77 6.80 4.21
CA CYS A 111 3.35 7.13 2.93
C CYS A 111 4.01 8.51 2.87
N GLY A 112 3.90 9.32 3.93
CA GLY A 112 4.41 10.68 3.97
C GLY A 112 3.76 11.60 2.94
N ARG A 113 2.47 11.38 2.64
CA ARG A 113 1.71 12.13 1.63
C ARG A 113 0.57 12.90 2.29
N PRO A 114 0.20 14.08 1.76
CA PRO A 114 -0.97 14.79 2.25
C PRO A 114 -2.25 14.09 1.81
N VAL A 115 -3.26 14.08 2.69
CA VAL A 115 -4.62 13.64 2.38
C VAL A 115 -5.28 14.73 1.52
N GLY A 116 -5.50 14.45 0.24
CA GLY A 116 -5.87 15.44 -0.78
C GLY A 116 -7.33 15.36 -1.26
N PHE A 117 -8.23 14.76 -0.48
CA PHE A 117 -9.55 14.39 -0.98
C PHE A 117 -10.65 15.42 -0.73
N GLY A 118 -10.45 16.50 0.03
CA GLY A 118 -11.61 17.29 0.44
C GLY A 118 -11.36 18.67 1.01
N THR A 119 -10.62 19.55 0.33
CA THR A 119 -10.84 21.01 0.42
C THR A 119 -10.04 21.74 -0.66
N GLY A 120 -10.70 22.18 -1.72
CA GLY A 120 -10.25 23.28 -2.58
C GLY A 120 -8.85 23.18 -3.20
N PHE A 121 -8.76 22.66 -4.42
CA PHE A 121 -7.84 23.24 -5.40
C PHE A 121 -8.46 24.52 -5.94
N GLY A 122 -8.48 25.56 -5.11
CA GLY A 122 -8.68 26.94 -5.54
C GLY A 122 -7.34 27.54 -5.92
N PHE A 123 -7.04 27.57 -7.22
CA PHE A 123 -6.22 28.60 -7.84
C PHE A 123 -7.10 29.35 -8.83
#